data_AF-A0AAT9HJT1-F1
#
_entry.id   AF-A0AAT9HJT1-F1
#
_cell.length_a   1.000
_cell.length_b   1.000
_cell.length_c   1.000
_cell.angle_alpha   90.00
_cell.angle_beta   90.00
_cell.angle_gamma   90.00
#
_symmetry.space_group_name_H-M   'P 1'
#
loop_
_entity.id
_entity.type
_entity.pdbx_description
1 polymer ?
#
loop_
_entity_poly.entity_id
_entity_poly.type
_entity_poly.pdbx_seq_one_letter_code
_entity_poly.pdbx_strand_id
1 'polypeptide(L)'
;MPRKSSSGDAPSPARASRAAVGGVWNVFVRPAAGARPVRVARLLGDPARPVRIARLLDDLADREGVFVLPRVTVDGRVVRPYRTIDNDLAVEVTAAG
;
A
#
# COMPACT_ATOMS: atom_id res chain seq x y z
N MET A 1 -53.06 1.22 -0.04
CA MET A 1 -51.72 1.28 0.56
C MET A 1 -50.67 1.02 -0.51
N PRO A 2 -49.80 1.99 -0.88
CA PRO A 2 -48.74 1.76 -1.86
C PRO A 2 -47.46 1.25 -1.20
N ARG A 3 -46.84 0.23 -1.78
CA ARG A 3 -45.54 -0.33 -1.34
C ARG A 3 -44.41 0.61 -1.80
N LYS A 4 -43.57 1.07 -0.86
CA LYS A 4 -42.31 1.77 -1.16
C LYS A 4 -41.33 0.77 -1.79
N SER A 5 -40.93 1.02 -3.03
CA SER A 5 -39.79 0.38 -3.68
C SER A 5 -38.50 1.01 -3.12
N SER A 6 -37.76 0.28 -2.28
CA SER A 6 -36.42 0.69 -1.86
C SER A 6 -35.43 0.38 -2.99
N SER A 7 -35.04 1.39 -3.76
CA SER A 7 -33.84 1.34 -4.59
C SER A 7 -32.63 1.17 -3.69
N GLY A 8 -31.98 0.01 -3.75
CA GLY A 8 -30.73 -0.23 -3.05
C GLY A 8 -29.63 0.64 -3.65
N ASP A 9 -29.13 1.60 -2.89
CA ASP A 9 -27.89 2.30 -3.19
C ASP A 9 -26.75 1.27 -3.26
N ALA A 10 -26.13 1.16 -4.43
CA ALA A 10 -24.83 0.52 -4.53
C ALA A 10 -23.83 1.29 -3.63
N PRO A 11 -22.92 0.62 -2.92
CA PRO A 11 -21.94 1.32 -2.11
C PRO A 11 -21.08 2.20 -3.03
N SER A 12 -21.23 3.51 -2.85
CA SER A 12 -20.41 4.53 -3.50
C SER A 12 -18.93 4.19 -3.28
N PRO A 13 -18.08 4.21 -4.32
CA PRO A 13 -16.66 3.92 -4.15
C PRO A 13 -16.11 4.88 -3.11
N ALA A 14 -15.59 4.32 -2.01
CA ALA A 14 -15.07 5.06 -0.88
C ALA A 14 -14.27 6.26 -1.39
N ARG A 15 -14.80 7.46 -1.15
CA ARG A 15 -14.17 8.73 -1.49
C ARG A 15 -12.81 8.68 -0.83
N ALA A 16 -11.74 8.50 -1.61
CA ALA A 16 -10.38 8.60 -1.12
C ALA A 16 -10.32 9.93 -0.36
N SER A 17 -10.15 9.85 0.97
CA SER A 17 -9.97 11.04 1.77
C SER A 17 -8.83 11.79 1.12
N ARG A 18 -9.05 13.08 0.82
CA ARG A 18 -8.01 13.94 0.26
C ARG A 18 -6.84 13.83 1.23
N ALA A 19 -5.80 13.09 0.82
CA ALA A 19 -4.77 12.61 1.72
C ALA A 19 -4.16 13.80 2.45
N ALA A 20 -3.86 13.60 3.74
CA ALA A 20 -3.25 14.60 4.58
C ALA A 20 -2.07 15.28 3.85
N VAL A 21 -1.90 16.59 4.09
CA VAL A 21 -0.76 17.36 3.59
C VAL A 21 0.49 16.83 4.31
N GLY A 22 1.03 15.72 3.80
CA GLY A 22 2.15 14.99 4.39
C GLY A 22 1.75 13.80 5.27
N GLY A 23 2.70 12.91 5.55
CA GLY A 23 2.52 11.72 6.38
C GLY A 23 3.36 10.52 5.92
N VAL A 24 3.28 9.43 6.66
CA VAL A 24 3.93 8.14 6.35
C VAL A 24 2.91 7.19 5.73
N TRP A 25 3.19 6.73 4.51
CA TRP A 25 2.30 5.88 3.72
C TRP A 25 2.91 4.49 3.59
N ASN A 26 2.18 3.47 4.06
CA ASN A 26 2.62 2.08 3.95
C ASN A 26 2.62 1.58 2.51
N VAL A 27 3.64 0.81 2.12
CA VAL A 27 3.77 0.26 0.77
C VAL A 27 3.35 -1.21 0.74
N PHE A 28 2.42 -1.52 -0.16
CA PHE A 28 1.95 -2.88 -0.40
C PHE A 28 2.06 -3.21 -1.90
N VAL A 29 2.27 -4.49 -2.19
CA VAL A 29 2.17 -5.02 -3.55
C VAL A 29 0.93 -5.88 -3.68
N ARG A 30 0.23 -5.75 -4.81
CA ARG A 30 -0.89 -6.62 -5.15
C ARG A 30 -0.45 -7.57 -6.27
N PRO A 31 -0.55 -8.89 -6.09
CA PRO A 31 -0.31 -9.82 -7.18
C PRO A 31 -1.24 -9.54 -8.36
N ALA A 32 -0.74 -9.65 -9.59
CA ALA A 32 -1.56 -9.53 -10.79
C ALA A 32 -2.62 -10.64 -10.83
N ALA A 33 -3.74 -10.38 -11.48
CA ALA A 33 -4.77 -11.40 -11.70
C ALA A 33 -4.16 -12.60 -12.45
N GLY A 34 -4.37 -13.81 -11.93
CA GLY A 34 -3.81 -15.05 -12.51
C GLY A 34 -2.34 -15.33 -12.16
N ALA A 35 -1.66 -14.46 -11.41
CA ALA A 35 -0.35 -14.79 -10.86
C ALA A 35 -0.48 -16.02 -9.95
N ARG A 36 0.46 -16.99 -10.06
CA ARG A 36 0.50 -18.12 -9.14
C ARG A 36 0.59 -17.55 -7.72
N PRO A 37 -0.33 -17.89 -6.79
CA PRO A 37 -0.29 -17.33 -5.45
C PRO A 37 1.08 -17.60 -4.84
N VAL A 38 1.72 -16.55 -4.31
CA VAL A 38 2.83 -16.72 -3.37
C VAL A 38 2.30 -17.63 -2.26
N ARG A 39 3.05 -18.67 -1.83
CA ARG A 39 2.54 -19.70 -0.90
C ARG A 39 1.81 -19.09 0.32
N VAL A 40 2.23 -17.92 0.76
CA VAL A 40 1.64 -17.11 1.84
C VAL A 40 0.19 -16.66 1.57
N ALA A 41 -0.13 -16.21 0.35
CA ALA A 41 -1.50 -15.77 0.03
C ALA A 41 -2.49 -16.95 0.01
N ARG A 42 -2.01 -18.16 -0.33
CA ARG A 42 -2.82 -19.39 -0.33
C ARG A 42 -3.20 -19.84 1.08
N LEU A 43 -2.35 -19.58 2.08
CA LEU A 43 -2.62 -19.88 3.49
C LEU A 43 -3.62 -18.91 4.14
N LEU A 44 -3.84 -17.74 3.55
CA LEU A 44 -4.70 -16.67 4.09
C LEU A 44 -6.04 -16.51 3.37
N GLY A 45 -6.37 -17.40 2.43
CA GLY A 45 -7.70 -17.51 1.81
C GLY A 45 -8.03 -16.52 0.69
N ASP A 46 -7.29 -15.41 0.56
CA ASP A 46 -7.48 -14.41 -0.50
C ASP A 46 -6.19 -14.16 -1.30
N PRO A 47 -6.10 -14.65 -2.56
CA PRO A 47 -4.95 -14.45 -3.42
C PRO A 47 -4.78 -13.00 -3.91
N ALA A 48 -5.80 -12.15 -3.75
CA ALA A 48 -5.76 -10.72 -4.12
C ALA A 48 -5.37 -9.82 -2.94
N ARG A 49 -5.14 -10.37 -1.74
CA ARG A 49 -4.76 -9.61 -0.55
C ARG A 49 -3.42 -8.89 -0.78
N PRO A 50 -3.34 -7.56 -0.55
CA PRO A 50 -2.09 -6.83 -0.64
C PRO A 50 -1.05 -7.39 0.34
N VAL A 51 0.17 -7.61 -0.16
CA VAL A 51 1.30 -8.13 0.61
C VAL A 51 2.22 -6.97 0.99
N ARG A 52 2.69 -6.94 2.24
CA ARG A 52 3.67 -5.96 2.68
C ARG A 52 5.00 -6.20 1.97
N ILE A 53 5.50 -5.18 1.28
CA ILE A 53 6.73 -5.31 0.49
C ILE A 53 7.95 -5.66 1.36
N ALA A 54 8.00 -5.17 2.60
CA ALA A 54 9.06 -5.48 3.56
C ALA A 54 9.26 -6.99 3.75
N ARG A 55 8.16 -7.76 3.82
CA ARG A 55 8.22 -9.22 4.03
C ARG A 55 8.77 -9.95 2.81
N LEU A 56 8.49 -9.45 1.60
CA LEU A 56 9.09 -9.99 0.39
C LEU A 56 10.59 -9.72 0.33
N LEU A 57 11.03 -8.56 0.83
CA LEU A 57 12.46 -8.21 0.89
C LEU A 57 13.21 -8.97 1.99
N ASP A 58 12.54 -9.39 3.06
CA ASP A 58 13.13 -10.25 4.09
C ASP A 58 13.44 -11.66 3.57
N ASP A 59 12.67 -12.16 2.59
CA ASP A 59 12.85 -13.49 1.98
C ASP A 59 13.93 -13.52 0.88
N LEU A 60 14.52 -12.38 0.49
CA LEU A 60 15.62 -12.33 -0.46
C LEU A 60 16.91 -12.78 0.23
N ALA A 61 17.47 -13.90 -0.22
CA ALA A 61 18.81 -14.35 0.17
C ALA A 61 19.86 -13.28 -0.20
N ASP A 62 20.92 -13.17 0.61
CA ASP A 62 22.07 -12.28 0.39
C ASP A 62 21.75 -10.77 0.36
N ARG A 63 20.76 -10.34 1.16
CA ARG A 63 20.37 -8.93 1.34
C ARG A 63 21.41 -8.08 2.08
N GLU A 64 22.68 -8.13 1.70
CA GLU A 64 23.75 -7.35 2.33
C GLU A 64 23.80 -5.89 1.82
N GLY A 65 23.02 -5.57 0.78
CA GLY A 65 22.96 -4.22 0.22
C GLY A 65 22.00 -3.30 1.00
N VAL A 66 22.54 -2.32 1.73
CA VAL A 66 21.74 -1.18 2.21
C VAL A 66 21.51 -0.22 1.04
N PHE A 67 20.35 -0.36 0.38
CA PHE A 67 19.95 0.56 -0.68
C PHE A 67 19.27 1.79 -0.07
N VAL A 68 19.97 2.93 -0.09
CA VAL A 68 19.37 4.23 0.20
C VAL A 68 18.89 4.81 -1.13
N LEU A 69 17.59 4.69 -1.41
CA LEU A 69 17.00 5.40 -2.54
C LEU A 69 16.94 6.90 -2.19
N PRO A 70 17.32 7.79 -3.13
CA PRO A 70 17.34 9.22 -2.87
C PRO A 70 15.92 9.74 -2.61
N ARG A 71 15.83 10.80 -1.80
CA ARG A 71 14.60 11.60 -1.72
C ARG A 71 14.35 12.24 -3.10
N VAL A 72 13.09 12.34 -3.50
CA VAL A 72 12.68 12.98 -4.75
C VAL A 72 11.65 14.07 -4.48
N THR A 73 11.69 15.13 -5.27
CA THR A 73 10.68 16.20 -5.20
C THR A 73 9.63 15.96 -6.29
N VAL A 74 8.36 15.88 -5.91
CA VAL A 74 7.22 15.69 -6.80
C VAL A 74 6.12 16.66 -6.37
N ASP A 75 5.63 17.50 -7.28
CA ASP A 75 4.52 18.45 -7.03
C ASP A 75 4.68 19.30 -5.75
N GLY A 76 5.88 19.82 -5.51
CA GLY A 76 6.20 20.63 -4.32
C GLY A 76 6.23 19.84 -3.01
N ARG A 77 6.31 18.51 -3.08
CA ARG A 77 6.48 17.61 -1.93
C ARG A 77 7.81 16.88 -2.00
N VAL A 78 8.41 16.63 -0.85
CA VAL A 78 9.57 15.75 -0.73
C VAL A 78 9.07 14.37 -0.36
N VAL A 79 9.50 13.36 -1.13
CA VAL A 79 9.12 11.96 -0.99
C VAL A 79 10.38 11.15 -0.74
N ARG A 80 10.42 10.34 0.32
CA ARG A 80 11.57 9.48 0.63
C ARG A 80 11.15 8.10 1.13
N PRO A 81 11.98 7.06 0.92
CA PRO A 81 11.81 5.80 1.64
C PRO A 81 11.91 6.01 3.14
N TYR A 82 11.09 5.29 3.88
CA TYR A 82 11.04 5.32 5.34
C TYR A 82 10.82 3.90 5.88
N ARG A 83 11.66 3.44 6.81
CA ARG A 83 11.39 2.21 7.57
C ARG A 83 10.65 2.58 8.85
N THR A 84 9.50 1.96 9.08
CA THR A 84 8.71 2.17 10.30
C THR A 84 9.36 1.50 11.50
N ILE A 85 8.85 1.78 12.70
CA ILE A 85 9.28 1.09 13.94
C ILE A 85 9.04 -0.42 13.88
N ASP A 86 7.96 -0.84 13.22
CA ASP A 86 7.64 -2.25 12.96
C ASP A 86 8.46 -2.84 11.80
N ASN A 87 9.47 -2.09 11.33
CA ASN A 87 10.35 -2.42 10.21
C ASN A 87 9.61 -2.65 8.89
N ASP A 88 8.45 -2.03 8.68
CA ASP A 88 7.80 -2.02 7.37
C ASP A 88 8.43 -0.95 6.47
N LEU A 89 8.45 -1.21 5.17
CA LEU A 89 8.81 -0.20 4.18
C LEU A 89 7.58 0.69 3.92
N ALA A 90 7.80 1.98 4.09
CA ALA A 90 6.85 3.04 3.84
C ALA A 90 7.50 4.15 3.01
N VAL A 91 6.69 5.11 2.62
CA VAL A 91 7.10 6.36 2.00
C VAL A 91 6.69 7.49 2.92
N GLU A 92 7.63 8.37 3.24
CA GLU A 92 7.32 9.60 3.96
C GLU A 92 7.17 10.75 2.95
N VAL A 93 6.09 11.51 3.10
CA VAL A 93 5.77 12.68 2.28
C VAL A 93 5.76 13.90 3.18
N THR A 94 6.54 14.92 2.84
CA THR A 94 6.55 16.24 3.51
C THR A 94 6.31 17.35 2.49
N ALA A 95 5.98 18.55 2.94
CA ALA A 95 6.10 19.73 2.08
C ALA A 95 7.57 19.91 1.64
N ALA A 96 7.80 20.45 0.45
CA ALA A 96 9.08 21.04 0.12
C ALA A 96 9.26 22.30 0.99
N GLY A 97 10.43 22.41 1.62
CA GLY A 97 10.85 23.63 2.32
C GLY A 97 11.33 24.69 1.36
#